data_AF-A0A962NFE3-F1
#
_entry.id   AF-A0A962NFE3-F1
#
_cell.length_a   1.000
_cell.length_b   1.000
_cell.length_c   1.000
_cell.angle_alpha   90.00
_cell.angle_beta   90.00
_cell.angle_gamma   90.00
#
_symmetry.space_group_name_H-M   'P 1'
#
loop_
_entity.id
_entity.type
_entity.pdbx_description
1 polymer ?
#
loop_
_entity_poly.entity_id
_entity_poly.type
_entity_poly.pdbx_seq_one_letter_code
_entity_poly.pdbx_strand_id
1 'polypeptide(L)'
;DIAKLRAFLRTLETIHGRERGGDKFAPRTLDLDLLLYDDVVLPPGPDGNLPHTDILKYPFVLYPLAEIAGERQHPVLKHRFSQIARHSQLLRNRLIMVDLDCRKRPQPDA
;
A
#
# COMPACT_ATOMS: atom_id res chain seq x y z
N ASP A 1 6.64 17.85 -6.84
CA ASP A 1 6.75 18.05 -5.38
C ASP A 1 5.83 17.04 -4.71
N ILE A 2 6.43 16.09 -3.98
CA ILE A 2 5.73 14.94 -3.39
C ILE A 2 4.78 15.37 -2.28
N ALA A 3 5.13 16.39 -1.49
CA ALA A 3 4.29 16.89 -0.42
C ALA A 3 2.98 17.48 -0.98
N LYS A 4 3.07 18.25 -2.08
CA LYS A 4 1.90 18.79 -2.79
C LYS A 4 1.02 17.69 -3.37
N LEU A 5 1.60 16.67 -3.99
CA LEU A 5 0.83 15.56 -4.53
C LEU A 5 0.07 14.82 -3.42
N ARG A 6 0.73 14.52 -2.29
CA ARG A 6 0.08 13.88 -1.14
C ARG A 6 -1.03 14.74 -0.55
N ALA A 7 -0.82 16.06 -0.46
CA ALA A 7 -1.85 16.98 -0.03
C ALA A 7 -3.06 16.97 -0.99
N PHE A 8 -2.80 16.88 -2.30
CA PHE A 8 -3.86 16.78 -3.30
C PHE A 8 -4.66 15.46 -3.18
N LEU A 9 -3.99 14.31 -3.05
CA LEU A 9 -4.66 13.02 -2.81
C LEU A 9 -5.55 13.09 -1.56
N ARG A 10 -5.01 13.64 -0.48
CA ARG A 10 -5.72 13.89 0.78
C ARG A 10 -6.99 14.72 0.57
N THR A 11 -6.96 15.73 -0.30
CA THR A 11 -8.13 16.55 -0.64
C THR A 11 -9.17 15.74 -1.40
N LEU A 12 -8.76 14.91 -2.36
CA LEU A 12 -9.68 14.04 -3.10
C LEU A 12 -10.42 13.07 -2.18
N GLU A 13 -9.74 12.47 -1.22
CA GLU A 13 -10.39 11.60 -0.23
C GLU A 13 -11.45 12.34 0.57
N THR A 14 -11.15 13.56 1.03
CA THR A 14 -12.11 14.41 1.77
C THR A 14 -13.33 14.74 0.92
N ILE A 15 -13.13 15.08 -0.37
CA ILE A 15 -14.23 15.34 -1.31
C ILE A 15 -15.12 14.10 -1.50
N HIS A 16 -14.53 12.90 -1.45
CA HIS A 16 -15.27 11.64 -1.55
C HIS A 16 -15.81 11.14 -0.20
N GLY A 17 -15.90 12.01 0.81
CA GLY A 17 -16.57 11.70 2.09
C GLY A 17 -15.70 11.01 3.12
N ARG A 18 -14.36 11.01 2.98
CA ARG A 18 -13.46 10.54 4.04
C ARG A 18 -13.48 11.51 5.22
N GLU A 19 -14.16 11.13 6.29
CA GLU A 19 -14.11 11.85 7.57
C GLU A 19 -12.82 11.53 8.34
N ARG A 20 -12.16 12.57 8.85
CA ARG A 20 -10.92 12.43 9.65
C ARG A 20 -11.24 12.62 11.13
N GLY A 21 -10.80 11.68 11.97
CA GLY A 21 -11.05 11.71 13.42
C GLY A 21 -11.85 10.53 13.94
N GLY A 22 -12.36 9.65 13.06
CA GLY A 22 -12.95 8.36 13.44
C GLY A 22 -11.91 7.29 13.78
N ASP A 23 -12.40 6.09 14.12
CA ASP A 23 -11.57 4.93 14.43
C ASP A 23 -10.55 4.62 13.32
N LYS A 24 -9.33 4.23 13.71
CA LYS A 24 -8.23 3.96 12.75
C LYS A 24 -8.62 2.91 11.70
N PHE A 25 -9.48 1.97 12.08
CA PHE A 25 -9.99 0.86 11.27
C PHE A 25 -11.44 1.06 10.79
N ALA A 26 -11.98 2.26 10.92
CA ALA A 26 -13.30 2.57 10.37
C ALA A 26 -13.29 2.41 8.85
N PRO A 27 -14.40 1.92 8.26
CA PRO A 27 -14.54 1.83 6.81
C PRO A 27 -14.34 3.22 6.18
N ARG A 28 -13.65 3.26 5.04
CA ARG A 28 -13.41 4.49 4.28
C ARG A 28 -14.10 4.37 2.93
N THR A 29 -14.66 5.47 2.45
CA THR A 29 -15.27 5.54 1.11
C THR A 29 -14.22 5.45 0.00
N LEU A 30 -13.09 6.13 0.19
CA LEU A 30 -11.95 6.16 -0.72
C LEU A 30 -10.65 6.25 0.07
N ASP A 31 -9.65 5.46 -0.33
CA ASP A 31 -8.29 5.46 0.20
C ASP A 31 -7.33 5.55 -0.99
N LEU A 32 -6.47 6.57 -1.01
CA LEU A 32 -5.54 6.83 -2.11
C LEU A 32 -4.09 6.83 -1.62
N ASP A 33 -3.35 5.79 -1.98
CA ASP A 33 -1.95 5.64 -1.61
C ASP A 33 -0.98 5.98 -2.75
N LEU A 34 0.07 6.73 -2.43
CA LEU A 34 1.18 6.98 -3.36
C LEU A 34 2.21 5.86 -3.26
N LEU A 35 2.18 4.94 -4.23
CA LEU A 35 3.07 3.78 -4.27
C LEU A 35 4.49 4.11 -4.76
N LEU A 36 4.59 4.88 -5.83
CA LEU A 36 5.83 5.22 -6.53
C LEU A 36 5.79 6.68 -7.00
N TYR A 37 6.96 7.29 -7.13
CA TYR A 37 7.14 8.58 -7.78
C TYR A 37 8.49 8.57 -8.51
N ASP A 38 8.46 8.41 -9.84
CA ASP A 38 9.66 8.18 -10.65
C ASP A 38 10.59 7.12 -10.03
N ASP A 39 11.87 7.44 -9.85
CA ASP A 39 12.89 6.63 -9.18
C ASP A 39 13.20 7.13 -7.77
N VAL A 40 12.33 7.97 -7.19
CA VAL A 40 12.54 8.55 -5.88
C VAL A 40 12.50 7.48 -4.79
N VAL A 41 13.49 7.55 -3.89
CA VAL A 41 13.57 6.74 -2.67
C VAL A 41 13.52 7.68 -1.47
N LEU A 42 12.46 7.55 -0.67
CA LEU A 42 12.28 8.28 0.58
C LEU A 42 12.20 7.28 1.74
N PRO A 43 13.03 7.44 2.79
CA PRO A 43 12.88 6.66 4.00
C PRO A 43 11.55 6.98 4.70
N PRO A 44 11.06 6.09 5.59
CA PRO A 44 9.88 6.37 6.39
C PRO A 44 10.04 7.69 7.18
N GLY A 45 9.03 8.56 7.07
CA GLY A 45 9.04 9.87 7.69
C GLY A 45 7.68 10.57 7.61
N PRO A 46 7.61 11.87 7.95
CA PRO A 46 6.37 12.65 7.92
C PRO A 46 5.72 12.69 6.53
N ASP A 47 6.56 12.73 5.50
CA ASP A 47 6.18 12.67 4.10
C ASP A 47 6.06 11.22 3.59
N GLY A 48 5.89 10.25 4.49
CA GLY A 48 5.83 8.81 4.24
C GLY A 48 7.06 8.25 3.53
N ASN A 49 6.95 6.99 3.10
CA ASN A 49 8.00 6.25 2.42
C ASN A 49 7.70 6.07 0.94
N LEU A 50 8.76 6.06 0.13
CA LEU A 50 8.74 5.69 -1.28
C LEU A 50 9.97 4.85 -1.61
N PRO A 51 9.85 3.78 -2.42
CA PRO A 51 8.62 3.05 -2.75
C PRO A 51 7.81 2.66 -1.52
N HIS A 52 6.48 2.67 -1.64
CA HIS A 52 5.63 2.35 -0.50
C HIS A 52 5.85 0.89 -0.07
N THR A 53 6.02 0.67 1.24
CA THR A 53 6.33 -0.63 1.85
C THR A 53 5.26 -1.68 1.55
N ASP A 54 4.02 -1.21 1.41
CA ASP A 54 2.85 -2.06 1.18
C ASP A 54 2.93 -2.82 -0.15
N ILE A 55 3.71 -2.33 -1.12
CA ILE A 55 3.99 -3.05 -2.37
C ILE A 55 4.57 -4.44 -2.09
N LEU A 56 5.39 -4.61 -1.06
CA LEU A 56 6.01 -5.90 -0.74
C LEU A 56 5.26 -6.66 0.37
N LYS A 57 4.31 -6.00 1.04
CA LYS A 57 3.58 -6.56 2.18
C LYS A 57 2.23 -7.14 1.78
N TYR A 58 1.52 -6.49 0.86
CA TYR A 58 0.11 -6.82 0.59
C TYR A 58 -0.12 -7.33 -0.83
N PRO A 59 -0.82 -8.49 -1.00
CA PRO A 59 -1.06 -9.06 -2.32
C PRO A 59 -1.91 -8.14 -3.20
N PHE A 60 -2.88 -7.44 -2.60
CA PHE A 60 -3.76 -6.51 -3.30
C PHE A 60 -3.06 -5.23 -3.76
N VAL A 61 -1.80 -5.00 -3.37
CA VAL A 61 -0.95 -3.92 -3.89
C VAL A 61 0.01 -4.48 -4.94
N LEU A 62 0.76 -5.53 -4.59
CA LEU A 62 1.81 -6.09 -5.45
C LEU A 62 1.26 -6.59 -6.80
N TYR A 63 0.22 -7.41 -6.74
CA TYR A 63 -0.23 -8.13 -7.93
C TYR A 63 -0.92 -7.21 -8.95
N PRO A 64 -1.82 -6.28 -8.56
CA PRO A 64 -2.33 -5.28 -9.49
C PRO A 64 -1.24 -4.39 -10.07
N LEU A 65 -0.26 -3.96 -9.25
CA LEU A 65 0.87 -3.17 -9.74
C LEU A 65 1.69 -3.92 -10.79
N ALA A 66 1.96 -5.21 -10.58
CA ALA A 66 2.68 -6.04 -11.54
C ALA A 66 1.90 -6.29 -12.84
N GLU A 67 0.56 -6.21 -12.80
CA GLU A 67 -0.30 -6.35 -13.98
C GLU A 67 -0.24 -5.10 -14.87
N ILE A 68 -0.30 -3.90 -14.27
CA ILE A 68 -0.30 -2.64 -15.03
C ILE A 68 1.10 -2.11 -15.35
N ALA A 69 2.09 -2.41 -14.51
CA ALA A 69 3.44 -1.85 -14.59
C ALA A 69 4.52 -2.93 -14.37
N GLY A 70 4.29 -4.13 -14.89
CA GLY A 70 5.15 -5.29 -14.66
C GLY A 70 6.62 -5.09 -15.05
N GLU A 71 6.89 -4.36 -16.14
CA GLU A 71 8.26 -4.12 -16.63
C GLU A 71 8.99 -2.99 -15.89
N ARG A 72 8.28 -2.19 -15.09
CA ARG A 72 8.88 -1.13 -14.27
C ARG A 72 9.75 -1.77 -13.18
N GLN A 73 10.95 -1.24 -13.01
CA GLN A 73 11.87 -1.68 -11.96
C GLN A 73 11.53 -0.99 -10.63
N HIS A 74 11.57 -1.77 -9.55
CA HIS A 74 11.50 -1.23 -8.20
C HIS A 74 12.74 -0.37 -7.91
N PRO A 75 12.60 0.92 -7.52
CA PRO A 75 13.72 1.84 -7.36
C PRO A 75 14.84 1.36 -6.42
N VAL A 76 14.48 0.65 -5.34
CA VAL A 76 15.45 0.04 -4.40
C VAL A 76 15.92 -1.35 -4.84
N LEU A 77 15.02 -2.32 -5.00
CA LEU A 77 15.37 -3.72 -5.30
C LEU A 77 15.95 -3.95 -6.71
N LYS A 78 15.77 -3.00 -7.64
CA LYS A 78 16.18 -3.10 -9.06
C LYS A 78 15.63 -4.31 -9.83
N HIS A 79 14.64 -5.01 -9.27
CA HIS A 79 13.87 -6.04 -9.94
C HIS A 79 12.58 -5.49 -10.53
N ARG A 80 12.13 -6.07 -11.65
CA ARG A 80 10.84 -5.73 -12.25
C ARG A 80 9.69 -6.17 -11.35
N PHE A 81 8.59 -5.41 -11.31
CA PHE A 81 7.42 -5.81 -10.51
C PHE A 81 6.84 -7.15 -10.95
N SER A 82 6.90 -7.50 -12.25
CA SER A 82 6.52 -8.82 -12.76
C SER A 82 7.38 -9.94 -12.17
N GLN A 83 8.68 -9.70 -11.95
CA GLN A 83 9.60 -10.65 -11.31
C GLN A 83 9.33 -10.73 -9.80
N ILE A 84 9.14 -9.60 -9.13
CA ILE A 84 8.84 -9.56 -7.69
C ILE A 84 7.55 -10.34 -7.41
N ALA A 85 6.48 -10.06 -8.17
CA ALA A 85 5.20 -10.76 -8.03
C ALA A 85 5.32 -12.27 -8.27
N ARG A 86 6.12 -12.70 -9.26
CA ARG A 86 6.33 -14.12 -9.57
C ARG A 86 7.01 -14.89 -8.43
N HIS A 87 7.97 -14.26 -7.75
CA HIS A 87 8.74 -14.90 -6.67
C HIS A 87 8.17 -14.62 -5.27
N SER A 88 7.10 -13.83 -5.18
CA SER A 88 6.46 -13.49 -3.92
C SER A 88 5.72 -14.69 -3.33
N GLN A 89 5.79 -14.83 -2.01
CA GLN A 89 5.03 -15.81 -1.24
C GLN A 89 3.63 -15.31 -0.86
N LEU A 90 3.28 -14.08 -1.25
CA LEU A 90 1.98 -13.48 -0.94
C LEU A 90 0.83 -14.28 -1.58
N LEU A 91 -0.28 -14.36 -0.85
CA LEU A 91 -1.43 -15.14 -1.27
C LEU A 91 -2.31 -14.31 -2.22
N ARG A 92 -2.14 -14.49 -3.54
CA ARG A 92 -2.92 -13.77 -4.56
C ARG A 92 -4.42 -14.10 -4.52
N ASN A 93 -4.75 -15.40 -4.47
CA ASN A 93 -6.12 -15.91 -4.63
C ASN A 93 -6.46 -16.99 -3.58
N ARG A 94 -5.88 -16.91 -2.37
CA ARG A 94 -6.15 -17.90 -1.32
C ARG A 94 -6.83 -17.23 -0.13
N LEU A 95 -8.04 -17.70 0.17
CA LEU A 95 -8.68 -17.44 1.45
C LEU A 95 -7.98 -18.31 2.50
N ILE A 96 -7.51 -17.68 3.57
CA ILE A 96 -7.01 -18.37 4.75
C ILE A 96 -8.03 -18.24 5.87
N MET A 97 -8.17 -19.29 6.67
CA MET A 97 -8.94 -19.22 7.89
C MET A 97 -8.15 -18.36 8.87
N VAL A 98 -8.70 -17.20 9.22
CA VAL A 98 -8.16 -16.34 10.28
C VAL A 98 -9.00 -16.60 11.52
N ASP A 99 -8.36 -17.08 12.58
CA ASP A 99 -9.02 -17.20 13.89
C ASP A 99 -9.16 -15.80 14.49
N LEU A 100 -10.34 -15.22 14.30
CA LEU A 100 -10.74 -13.97 14.93
C LEU A 100 -11.25 -14.30 16.34
N ASP A 101 -10.34 -14.53 17.29
CA ASP A 101 -10.72 -14.56 18.70
C ASP A 101 -11.14 -13.14 19.09
N CYS A 102 -12.43 -12.83 19.00
CA CYS A 102 -13.00 -11.52 19.31
C CYS A 102 -12.73 -11.06 20.75
N ARG A 103 -12.15 -11.92 21.61
CA ARG A 103 -11.72 -11.60 22.98
C ARG A 103 -10.25 -11.17 23.07
N LYS A 104 -9.46 -11.35 22.01
CA LYS A 104 -8.06 -10.94 21.94
C LYS A 104 -7.93 -9.80 20.96
N ARG A 105 -7.41 -8.64 21.40
CA ARG A 105 -7.02 -7.58 20.45
C ARG A 105 -6.03 -8.20 19.45
N PRO A 106 -6.26 -8.07 18.14
CA PRO A 106 -5.30 -8.56 17.16
C PRO A 106 -3.97 -7.81 17.41
N GLN A 107 -2.92 -8.56 17.70
CA GLN A 107 -1.58 -8.01 17.68
C GLN A 107 -1.21 -7.78 16.20
N PRO A 108 -0.69 -6.60 15.83
CA PRO A 108 -0.25 -6.38 14.47
C PRO A 108 0.86 -7.38 14.14
N ASP A 109 0.66 -8.13 13.06
CA ASP A 109 1.59 -9.17 12.58
C ASP A 109 3.04 -8.67 12.58
N ALA A 110 3.91 -9.46 13.21
CA ALA A 110 5.37 -9.33 13.16
C ALA A 110 5.92 -9.79 11.81
#